data_AF-A0A0P9FY05-F1
#
_entry.id   AF-A0A0P9FY05-F1
#
_cell.length_a   1.000
_cell.length_b   1.000
_cell.length_c   1.000
_cell.angle_alpha   90.00
_cell.angle_beta   90.00
_cell.angle_gamma   90.00
#
_symmetry.space_group_name_H-M   'P 1'
#
loop_
_entity.id
_entity.type
_entity.pdbx_description
1 polymer ?
#
loop_
_entity_poly.entity_id
_entity_poly.type
_entity_poly.pdbx_seq_one_letter_code
_entity_poly.pdbx_strand_id
1 'polypeptide(L)'
;MEELADRPVDFKPEEAIGYMHLLPLSEIIATVLGVNYPGTRKVWGIYNPLVKRFGNEYAVLIDASKEEMSQIVDPGIAETIVRVREGKVKVNPGYDGVYGQLVIFKEEEKVKAAPKKPKQRSIADFM
;
A
#
# COMPACT_ATOMS: atom_id res chain seq x y z
N MET A 1 -5.23 -34.68 16.37
CA MET A 1 -3.92 -34.21 16.87
C MET A 1 -4.03 -32.72 17.12
N GLU A 2 -4.56 -32.35 18.28
CA GLU A 2 -4.67 -30.97 18.77
C GLU A 2 -4.18 -30.90 20.24
N GLU A 3 -3.53 -31.97 20.71
CA GLU A 3 -3.28 -32.26 22.12
C GLU A 3 -1.87 -31.87 22.60
N LEU A 4 -1.10 -31.14 21.79
CA LEU A 4 0.29 -30.77 22.11
C LEU A 4 0.46 -29.31 22.60
N ALA A 5 -0.61 -28.52 22.65
CA ALA A 5 -0.54 -27.12 23.05
C ALA A 5 -1.03 -26.90 24.49
N ASP A 6 -0.14 -26.46 25.37
CA ASP A 6 -0.46 -26.20 26.79
C ASP A 6 -1.21 -24.87 27.02
N ARG A 7 -1.43 -24.08 25.96
CA ARG A 7 -1.98 -22.73 26.04
C ARG A 7 -3.36 -22.67 25.40
N PRO A 8 -4.32 -21.94 26.00
CA PRO A 8 -5.62 -21.73 25.39
C PRO A 8 -5.49 -20.93 24.09
N VAL A 9 -6.49 -21.09 23.22
CA VAL A 9 -6.67 -20.25 22.04
C VAL A 9 -6.68 -18.78 22.46
N ASP A 10 -5.98 -17.94 21.70
CA ASP A 10 -5.80 -16.50 21.96
C ASP A 10 -5.00 -16.13 23.22
N PHE A 11 -4.24 -17.07 23.82
CA PHE A 11 -3.34 -16.75 24.93
C PHE A 11 -2.30 -15.69 24.53
N LYS A 12 -2.31 -14.56 25.24
CA LYS A 12 -1.30 -13.52 25.14
C LYS A 12 -0.65 -13.27 26.51
N PRO A 13 0.69 -13.34 26.64
CA PRO A 13 1.38 -12.96 27.87
C PRO A 13 1.07 -11.51 28.28
N GLU A 14 1.02 -11.24 29.58
CA GLU A 14 0.72 -9.90 30.12
C GLU A 14 1.69 -8.82 29.60
N GLU A 15 2.97 -9.15 29.44
CA GLU A 15 4.02 -8.23 28.98
C GLU A 15 4.40 -8.44 27.50
N ALA A 16 3.49 -8.99 26.69
CA ALA A 16 3.77 -9.20 25.28
C ALA A 16 3.95 -7.86 24.54
N ILE A 17 5.17 -7.65 24.02
CA ILE A 17 5.50 -6.51 23.18
C ILE A 17 4.57 -6.49 21.97
N GLY A 18 4.03 -5.31 21.66
CA GLY A 18 3.17 -5.11 20.51
C GLY A 18 3.91 -5.31 19.18
N TYR A 19 3.14 -5.29 18.10
CA TYR A 19 3.67 -5.33 16.75
C TYR A 19 2.86 -4.38 15.86
N MET A 20 3.48 -3.92 14.77
CA MET A 20 2.83 -3.07 13.78
C MET A 20 2.72 -3.80 12.45
N HIS A 21 1.55 -3.71 11.83
CA HIS A 21 1.32 -4.18 10.47
C HIS A 21 1.74 -3.08 9.50
N LEU A 22 2.95 -3.18 8.95
CA LEU A 22 3.44 -2.25 7.95
C LEU A 22 3.54 -2.92 6.57
N LEU A 23 3.42 -2.10 5.54
CA LEU A 23 3.68 -2.47 4.16
C LEU A 23 4.89 -1.70 3.65
N PRO A 24 5.66 -2.26 2.70
CA PRO A 24 6.74 -1.52 2.05
C PRO A 24 6.21 -0.20 1.48
N LEU A 25 6.95 0.89 1.68
CA LEU A 25 6.56 2.22 1.22
C LEU A 25 6.35 2.25 -0.29
N SER A 26 7.14 1.49 -1.05
CA SER A 26 6.99 1.33 -2.49
C SER A 26 5.66 0.67 -2.89
N GLU A 27 5.17 -0.30 -2.12
CA GLU A 27 3.86 -0.94 -2.33
C GLU A 27 2.71 0.03 -2.05
N ILE A 28 2.82 0.82 -0.96
CA ILE A 28 1.83 1.85 -0.62
C ILE A 28 1.73 2.86 -1.76
N ILE A 29 2.87 3.39 -2.20
CA ILE A 29 2.93 4.35 -3.32
C ILE A 29 2.40 3.72 -4.60
N ALA A 30 2.80 2.48 -4.92
CA ALA A 30 2.34 1.78 -6.11
C ALA A 30 0.82 1.62 -6.14
N THR A 31 0.24 1.25 -5.00
CA THR A 31 -1.20 1.07 -4.85
C THR A 31 -1.94 2.39 -5.07
N VAL A 32 -1.47 3.49 -4.48
CA VAL A 32 -2.08 4.82 -4.68
C VAL A 32 -2.00 5.25 -6.15
N LEU A 33 -0.86 5.00 -6.79
CA LEU A 33 -0.65 5.32 -8.21
C LEU A 33 -1.40 4.39 -9.17
N GLY A 34 -1.97 3.27 -8.69
CA GLY A 34 -2.62 2.26 -9.51
C GLY A 34 -1.65 1.56 -10.46
N VAL A 35 -0.40 1.34 -10.04
CA VAL A 35 0.59 0.59 -10.81
C VAL A 35 0.84 -0.78 -10.21
N ASN A 36 0.98 -1.80 -11.05
CA ASN A 36 1.10 -3.19 -10.60
C ASN A 36 2.52 -3.58 -10.15
N TYR A 37 3.53 -2.76 -10.44
CA TYR A 37 4.92 -3.05 -10.10
C TYR A 37 5.52 -1.92 -9.24
N PRO A 38 5.94 -2.21 -7.98
CA PRO A 38 6.53 -1.20 -7.10
C PRO A 38 7.91 -0.71 -7.57
N GLY A 39 8.60 -1.48 -8.43
CA GLY A 39 9.91 -1.11 -8.96
C GLY A 39 9.88 -0.06 -10.09
N THR A 40 8.73 0.53 -10.41
CA THR A 40 8.65 1.52 -11.50
C THR A 40 9.36 2.83 -11.15
N ARG A 41 9.96 3.48 -12.15
CA ARG A 41 10.63 4.78 -11.98
C ARG A 41 9.72 5.85 -11.35
N LYS A 42 8.41 5.78 -11.62
CA LYS A 42 7.42 6.69 -11.05
C LYS A 42 7.30 6.53 -9.53
N VAL A 43 7.24 5.28 -9.04
CA VAL A 43 7.21 4.97 -7.60
C VAL A 43 8.49 5.44 -6.93
N TRP A 44 9.65 5.10 -7.50
CA TRP A 44 10.95 5.51 -6.96
C TRP A 44 11.16 7.03 -6.94
N GLY A 45 10.57 7.75 -7.90
CA GLY A 45 10.56 9.22 -7.92
C GLY A 45 9.83 9.85 -6.73
N ILE A 46 8.91 9.13 -6.09
CA ILE A 46 8.16 9.56 -4.90
C ILE A 46 8.81 9.01 -3.63
N TYR A 47 9.27 7.75 -3.66
CA TYR A 47 9.94 7.09 -2.56
C TYR A 47 11.22 7.83 -2.12
N ASN A 48 12.09 8.15 -3.08
CA ASN A 48 13.42 8.70 -2.78
C ASN A 48 13.36 10.06 -2.07
N PRO A 49 12.51 11.03 -2.45
CA PRO A 49 12.35 12.28 -1.72
C PRO A 49 11.91 12.10 -0.26
N LEU A 50 10.98 11.17 0.01
CA LEU A 50 10.52 10.88 1.37
C LEU A 50 11.68 10.33 2.20
N VAL A 51 12.33 9.27 1.74
CA VAL A 51 13.46 8.65 2.46
C VAL A 51 14.61 9.64 2.65
N LYS A 52 14.89 10.48 1.65
CA LYS A 52 15.92 11.53 1.77
C LYS A 52 15.58 12.57 2.84
N ARG A 53 14.30 12.94 3.00
CA ARG A 53 13.86 13.91 4.01
C ARG A 53 13.86 13.33 5.42
N PHE A 54 13.33 12.12 5.58
CA PHE A 54 13.10 11.50 6.89
C PHE A 54 14.21 10.52 7.31
N GLY A 55 15.20 10.30 6.45
CA GLY A 55 16.40 9.50 6.71
C GLY A 55 16.29 8.05 6.25
N ASN A 56 15.17 7.38 6.53
CA ASN A 56 14.94 5.99 6.13
C ASN A 56 13.45 5.69 5.96
N GLU A 57 13.13 4.52 5.40
CA GLU A 57 11.75 4.09 5.18
C GLU A 57 10.93 3.93 6.46
N TYR A 58 11.51 3.36 7.52
CA TYR A 58 10.82 3.19 8.79
C TYR A 58 10.43 4.52 9.40
N ALA A 59 11.29 5.54 9.34
CA ALA A 59 10.98 6.88 9.80
C ALA A 59 9.78 7.47 9.03
N VAL A 60 9.67 7.22 7.71
CA VAL A 60 8.49 7.62 6.92
C VAL A 60 7.23 6.87 7.38
N LEU A 61 7.35 5.55 7.58
CA LEU A 61 6.21 4.69 7.89
C LEU A 61 5.72 4.82 9.34
N ILE A 62 6.59 5.18 10.30
CA ILE A 62 6.32 5.14 11.73
C ILE A 62 6.23 6.55 12.36
N ASP A 63 7.16 7.44 12.01
CA ASP A 63 7.35 8.70 12.76
C ASP A 63 6.84 9.94 12.01
N ALA A 64 7.07 10.02 10.69
CA ALA A 64 6.80 11.21 9.89
C ALA A 64 5.33 11.67 9.97
N SER A 65 5.10 12.98 10.10
CA SER A 65 3.73 13.52 10.17
C SER A 65 3.07 13.57 8.79
N LYS A 66 1.73 13.52 8.76
CA LYS A 66 0.96 13.67 7.51
C LYS A 66 1.28 14.99 6.82
N GLU A 67 1.35 16.06 7.60
CA GLU A 67 1.58 17.43 7.15
C GLU A 67 2.96 17.57 6.50
N GLU A 68 4.00 17.02 7.14
CA GLU A 68 5.36 17.06 6.59
C GLU A 68 5.47 16.23 5.30
N MET A 69 4.86 15.05 5.25
CA MET A 69 4.86 14.22 4.03
C MET A 69 4.12 14.92 2.88
N SER A 70 3.00 15.59 3.18
CA SER A 70 2.16 16.29 2.19
C SER A 70 2.86 17.51 1.56
N GLN A 71 3.95 18.00 2.16
CA GLN A 71 4.79 19.04 1.55
C GLN A 71 5.69 18.50 0.43
N ILE A 72 5.88 17.18 0.35
CA ILE A 72 6.84 16.52 -0.55
C ILE A 72 6.11 15.73 -1.63
N VAL A 73 5.01 15.07 -1.26
CA VAL A 73 4.27 14.16 -2.11
C VAL A 73 2.78 14.48 -2.11
N ASP A 74 2.05 13.86 -3.02
CA ASP A 74 0.60 13.98 -3.09
C ASP A 74 -0.06 13.65 -1.73
N PRO A 75 -1.02 14.47 -1.26
CA PRO A 75 -1.68 14.25 0.03
C PRO A 75 -2.35 12.88 0.18
N GLY A 76 -2.82 12.27 -0.91
CA GLY A 76 -3.39 10.92 -0.89
C GLY A 76 -2.36 9.85 -0.54
N ILE A 77 -1.09 10.05 -0.92
CA ILE A 77 0.02 9.15 -0.54
C ILE A 77 0.32 9.30 0.95
N ALA A 78 0.47 10.53 1.43
CA ALA A 78 0.70 10.81 2.84
C ALA A 78 -0.43 10.25 3.72
N GLU A 79 -1.68 10.44 3.30
CA GLU A 79 -2.84 9.90 4.00
C GLU A 79 -2.84 8.37 4.01
N THR A 80 -2.49 7.72 2.91
CA THR A 80 -2.46 6.24 2.84
C THR A 80 -1.38 5.68 3.75
N ILE A 81 -0.20 6.32 3.82
CA ILE A 81 0.88 5.93 4.75
C ILE A 81 0.37 5.98 6.20
N VAL A 82 -0.33 7.05 6.57
CA VAL A 82 -0.91 7.19 7.93
C VAL A 82 -1.97 6.12 8.18
N ARG A 83 -2.85 5.84 7.21
CA ARG A 83 -3.86 4.77 7.36
C ARG A 83 -3.21 3.40 7.56
N VAL A 84 -2.09 3.11 6.87
CA VAL A 84 -1.32 1.87 7.06
C VAL A 84 -0.74 1.82 8.48
N ARG A 85 -0.08 2.90 8.92
CA ARG A 85 0.48 3.03 10.28
C ARG A 85 -0.56 2.76 11.36
N GLU A 86 -1.79 3.23 11.16
CA GLU A 86 -2.90 3.09 12.10
C GLU A 86 -3.70 1.78 11.95
N GLY A 87 -3.32 0.90 11.01
CA GLY A 87 -4.05 -0.34 10.73
C GLY A 87 -5.46 -0.12 10.17
N LYS A 88 -5.75 1.06 9.60
CA LYS A 88 -7.06 1.44 9.03
C LYS A 88 -7.22 1.08 7.56
N VAL A 89 -6.33 0.24 7.02
CA VAL A 89 -6.39 -0.21 5.63
C VAL A 89 -6.97 -1.62 5.54
N LYS A 90 -7.69 -1.88 4.45
CA LYS A 90 -8.13 -3.24 4.13
C LYS A 90 -7.08 -3.91 3.24
N VAL A 91 -6.67 -5.12 3.61
CA VAL A 91 -5.72 -5.92 2.85
C VAL A 91 -6.41 -7.22 2.44
N ASN A 92 -6.36 -7.56 1.16
CA ASN A 92 -6.69 -8.89 0.71
C ASN A 92 -5.49 -9.78 0.99
N PRO A 93 -5.62 -10.81 1.85
CA PRO A 93 -4.49 -11.65 2.21
C PRO A 93 -3.98 -12.42 0.99
N GLY A 94 -2.68 -12.65 0.96
CA GLY A 94 -2.04 -13.53 -0.02
C GLY A 94 -2.35 -15.00 0.28
N TYR A 95 -2.13 -15.86 -0.70
CA TYR A 95 -2.31 -17.31 -0.58
C TYR A 95 -1.40 -18.03 -1.58
N ASP A 96 -0.94 -19.24 -1.25
CA ASP A 96 -0.24 -20.17 -2.16
C ASP A 96 0.84 -19.52 -3.07
N GLY A 97 1.71 -18.69 -2.48
CA GLY A 97 2.78 -17.98 -3.19
C GLY A 97 2.37 -16.67 -3.87
N VAL A 98 1.10 -16.29 -3.82
CA VAL A 98 0.58 -14.99 -4.27
C VAL A 98 0.61 -14.00 -3.11
N TYR A 99 1.24 -12.84 -3.33
CA TYR A 99 1.27 -11.75 -2.35
C TYR A 99 -0.13 -11.15 -2.14
N GLY A 100 -0.39 -10.72 -0.91
CA GLY A 100 -1.59 -9.95 -0.58
C GLY A 100 -1.58 -8.57 -1.24
N GLN A 101 -2.76 -7.95 -1.32
CA GLN A 101 -2.93 -6.65 -1.97
C GLN A 101 -3.65 -5.66 -1.08
N LEU A 102 -3.15 -4.43 -1.05
CA LEU A 102 -3.79 -3.32 -0.37
C LEU A 102 -5.03 -2.89 -1.15
N VAL A 103 -6.18 -2.81 -0.47
CA VAL A 103 -7.42 -2.29 -1.04
C VAL A 103 -7.54 -0.83 -0.65
N ILE A 104 -7.28 0.06 -1.61
CA ILE A 104 -7.58 1.48 -1.43
C ILE A 104 -9.04 1.68 -1.81
N PHE A 105 -9.86 2.08 -0.83
CA PHE A 105 -11.17 2.65 -1.10
C PHE A 105 -10.93 3.97 -1.82
N LYS A 106 -10.96 3.96 -3.14
CA LYS A 106 -11.31 5.19 -3.85
C LYS A 106 -12.75 5.45 -3.45
N GLU A 107 -12.97 6.44 -2.59
CA GLU A 107 -14.25 7.13 -2.62
C GLU A 107 -14.47 7.46 -4.09
N GLU A 108 -15.53 6.88 -4.66
CA GLU A 108 -15.99 7.22 -5.98
C GLU A 108 -16.44 8.69 -5.93
N GLU A 109 -15.49 9.62 -6.00
CA GLU A 109 -15.75 10.86 -6.70
C GLU A 109 -16.08 10.47 -8.13
N LYS A 110 -17.38 10.37 -8.36
CA LYS A 110 -18.07 10.26 -9.63
C LYS A 110 -17.60 11.36 -10.58
N VAL A 111 -16.45 11.18 -11.21
CA VAL A 111 -16.09 11.92 -12.42
C VAL A 111 -16.38 11.00 -13.59
N LYS A 112 -17.53 11.28 -14.21
CA LYS A 112 -18.09 10.69 -15.42
C LYS A 112 -17.01 10.13 -16.36
N ALA A 113 -17.11 8.85 -16.66
CA ALA A 113 -16.28 8.18 -17.66
C ALA A 113 -16.27 8.97 -18.97
N ALA A 114 -15.11 9.52 -19.35
CA ALA A 114 -14.88 10.02 -20.69
C ALA A 114 -14.91 8.83 -21.68
N PRO A 115 -15.49 8.99 -22.89
CA PRO A 115 -15.64 7.88 -23.83
C PRO A 115 -14.27 7.32 -24.24
N LYS A 116 -14.10 6.00 -24.10
CA LYS A 116 -12.90 5.26 -24.56
C LYS A 116 -12.77 5.47 -26.07
N LYS A 117 -11.62 5.99 -26.53
CA LYS A 117 -11.30 6.04 -27.97
C LYS A 117 -11.29 4.62 -28.55
N PRO A 118 -11.80 4.41 -29.78
CA PRO A 118 -11.85 3.09 -30.38
C PRO A 118 -10.44 2.53 -30.53
N LYS A 119 -10.28 1.26 -30.14
CA LYS A 119 -9.04 0.49 -30.27
C LYS A 119 -8.75 0.31 -31.77
N GLN A 120 -7.64 0.84 -32.25
CA GLN A 120 -7.21 0.67 -33.65
C GLN A 120 -6.98 -0.82 -33.91
N ARG A 121 -7.71 -1.38 -34.89
CA ARG A 121 -7.54 -2.78 -35.32
C ARG A 121 -6.26 -2.91 -36.14
N SER A 122 -5.59 -4.04 -35.99
CA SER A 122 -4.38 -4.37 -36.77
C SER A 122 -4.77 -5.04 -38.08
N ILE A 123 -3.86 -5.03 -39.07
CA ILE A 123 -4.06 -5.72 -40.36
C ILE A 123 -4.27 -7.23 -40.19
N ALA A 124 -3.74 -7.81 -39.10
CA ALA A 124 -3.93 -9.22 -38.76
C ALA A 124 -5.38 -9.54 -38.35
N ASP A 125 -6.18 -8.54 -37.97
CA ASP A 125 -7.61 -8.74 -37.68
C ASP A 125 -8.46 -8.88 -38.97
N PHE A 126 -7.83 -8.73 -40.14
CA PHE A 126 -8.46 -8.78 -41.47
C PHE A 126 -7.91 -9.90 -42.38
N MET A 127 -6.95 -10.71 -41.91
CA MET A 127 -6.42 -11.87 -42.62
C MET A 127 -7.08 -13.17 -42.17
#